data_AF-A0A5A7PKW9-F1
#
_entry.id   AF-A0A5A7PKW9-F1
#
_cell.length_a   1.000
_cell.length_b   1.000
_cell.length_c   1.000
_cell.angle_alpha   90.00
_cell.angle_beta   90.00
_cell.angle_gamma   90.00
#
_symmetry.space_group_name_H-M   'P 1'
#
loop_
_entity.id
_entity.type
_entity.pdbx_description
1 polymer ?
#
loop_
_entity_poly.entity_id
_entity_poly.type
_entity_poly.pdbx_seq_one_letter_code
_entity_poly.pdbx_strand_id
1 'polypeptide(L)'
;MTIYNSMFLVNKTDEVRLMRNKFHELGLRDEDFLEKSWIASVMIPAWKLSFKGKSDMVKTAIPRAVLRKLCEAVKQQSMSLVILTPYGGKMAEIPKDATLFLHCGNTLFMAYYVWQWPTEGKRPQKQAQNENWVRGIYETSVSSYPRWAYVNYRDLDPRGSIFR
;
A
#
# COMPACT_ATOMS: atom_id res chain seq x y z
N MET A 1 2.20 4.03 13.79
CA MET A 1 0.72 4.07 13.80
C MET A 1 0.23 3.29 12.60
N THR A 2 -0.81 2.46 12.75
CA THR A 2 -1.48 1.78 11.63
C THR A 2 -2.77 2.52 11.33
N ILE A 3 -3.07 2.75 10.05
CA ILE A 3 -4.24 3.52 9.62
C ILE A 3 -5.00 2.69 8.60
N TYR A 4 -6.33 2.64 8.72
CA TYR A 4 -7.23 2.05 7.74
C TYR A 4 -8.07 3.17 7.14
N ASN A 5 -7.70 3.63 5.94
CA ASN A 5 -8.46 4.65 5.21
C ASN A 5 -9.29 3.97 4.13
N SER A 6 -10.54 4.42 3.98
CA SER A 6 -11.49 3.87 3.02
C SER A 6 -12.36 4.96 2.40
N MET A 7 -12.91 4.65 1.24
CA MET A 7 -13.91 5.44 0.54
C MET A 7 -15.01 4.50 0.08
N PHE A 8 -16.26 4.81 0.44
CA PHE A 8 -17.42 4.05 0.02
C PHE A 8 -18.32 4.94 -0.85
N LEU A 9 -18.80 4.38 -1.95
CA LEU A 9 -19.69 5.07 -2.90
C LEU A 9 -21.17 4.75 -2.60
N VAL A 10 -21.51 4.75 -1.31
CA VAL A 10 -22.87 4.52 -0.79
C VAL A 10 -23.14 5.54 0.31
N ASN A 11 -24.39 5.63 0.76
CA ASN A 11 -24.71 6.47 1.92
C ASN A 11 -24.10 5.88 3.21
N LYS A 12 -23.97 6.73 4.24
CA LYS A 12 -23.37 6.36 5.53
C LYS A 12 -24.06 5.17 6.20
N THR A 13 -25.39 5.07 6.13
CA THR A 13 -26.15 3.98 6.76
C THR A 13 -25.79 2.62 6.16
N ASP A 14 -25.70 2.54 4.84
CA ASP A 14 -25.33 1.32 4.13
C ASP A 14 -23.88 0.94 4.39
N GLU A 15 -22.97 1.93 4.46
CA GLU A 15 -21.57 1.71 4.82
C GLU A 15 -21.41 1.14 6.22
N VAL A 16 -22.06 1.75 7.22
CA VAL A 16 -22.03 1.29 8.62
C VAL A 16 -22.53 -0.15 8.71
N ARG A 17 -23.64 -0.46 8.03
CA ARG A 17 -24.19 -1.81 7.99
C ARG A 17 -23.22 -2.79 7.32
N LEU A 18 -22.59 -2.40 6.22
CA LEU A 18 -21.63 -3.25 5.51
C LEU A 18 -20.42 -3.58 6.39
N MET A 19 -19.81 -2.56 7.01
CA MET A 19 -18.61 -2.73 7.83
C MET A 19 -18.88 -3.55 9.09
N ARG A 20 -20.00 -3.32 9.78
CA ARG A 20 -20.41 -4.14 10.93
C ARG A 20 -20.69 -5.60 10.58
N ASN A 21 -21.06 -5.90 9.32
CA ASN A 21 -21.35 -7.26 8.90
C ASN A 21 -20.12 -7.99 8.32
N LYS A 22 -19.26 -7.28 7.58
CA LYS A 22 -18.17 -7.88 6.81
C LYS A 22 -16.79 -7.69 7.43
N PHE A 23 -16.61 -6.69 8.29
CA PHE A 23 -15.30 -6.37 8.88
C PHE A 23 -15.45 -5.72 10.27
N HIS A 24 -16.20 -6.40 11.14
CA HIS A 24 -16.52 -5.93 12.49
C HIS A 24 -15.29 -5.84 13.40
N GLU A 25 -14.23 -6.58 13.07
CA GLU A 25 -12.96 -6.62 13.81
C GLU A 25 -12.23 -5.27 13.82
N LEU A 26 -12.56 -4.34 12.90
CA LEU A 26 -12.03 -2.98 12.93
C LEU A 26 -12.62 -2.13 14.05
N GLY A 27 -13.75 -2.52 14.63
CA GLY A 27 -14.37 -1.81 15.76
C GLY A 27 -14.75 -0.36 15.45
N LEU A 28 -15.10 -0.06 14.19
CA LEU A 28 -15.48 1.29 13.77
C LEU A 28 -16.73 1.78 14.51
N ARG A 29 -16.67 3.04 14.95
CA ARG A 29 -17.76 3.76 15.62
C ARG A 29 -18.40 4.74 14.65
N ASP A 30 -19.62 5.19 14.94
CA ASP A 30 -20.37 6.07 14.05
C ASP A 30 -19.68 7.42 13.77
N GLU A 31 -18.81 7.86 14.68
CA GLU A 31 -17.96 9.05 14.54
C GLU A 31 -16.79 8.87 13.56
N ASP A 32 -16.40 7.63 13.27
CA ASP A 32 -15.31 7.33 12.33
C ASP A 32 -15.79 7.44 10.86
N PHE A 33 -17.11 7.53 10.63
CA PHE A 33 -17.73 7.66 9.30
C PHE A 33 -18.04 9.12 8.96
N LEU A 34 -17.37 9.63 7.93
CA LEU A 34 -17.52 11.00 7.44
C LEU A 34 -18.16 11.02 6.04
N GLU A 35 -19.40 11.47 5.95
CA GLU A 35 -20.09 11.64 4.67
C GLU A 35 -19.64 12.95 4.00
N LYS A 36 -19.18 12.83 2.75
CA LYS A 36 -18.63 13.95 1.98
C LYS A 36 -19.02 13.79 0.51
N SER A 37 -19.02 14.91 -0.22
CA SER A 37 -19.02 14.85 -1.68
C SER A 37 -17.74 14.16 -2.19
N TRP A 38 -17.80 13.58 -3.39
CA TRP A 38 -16.64 12.91 -3.99
C TRP A 38 -15.41 13.84 -4.06
N ILE A 39 -15.59 15.10 -4.47
CA ILE A 39 -14.47 16.06 -4.54
C ILE A 39 -13.85 16.32 -3.16
N ALA A 40 -14.67 16.42 -2.11
CA ALA A 40 -14.18 16.62 -0.76
C ALA A 40 -13.47 15.38 -0.17
N SER A 41 -13.69 14.19 -0.74
CA SER A 41 -12.99 12.96 -0.36
C SER A 41 -11.59 12.84 -0.99
N VAL A 42 -11.35 13.48 -2.14
CA VAL A 42 -10.06 13.41 -2.87
C VAL A 42 -9.14 14.59 -2.59
N MET A 43 -9.64 15.65 -1.94
CA MET A 43 -8.81 16.78 -1.52
C MET A 43 -7.88 16.36 -0.37
N ILE A 44 -6.60 16.22 -0.67
CA ILE A 44 -5.54 15.92 0.30
C ILE A 44 -4.53 17.07 0.29
N PRO A 45 -4.07 17.56 1.45
CA PRO A 45 -2.99 18.55 1.50
C PRO A 45 -1.75 18.05 0.74
N ALA A 46 -1.24 18.87 -0.18
CA ALA A 46 -0.06 18.53 -0.96
C ALA A 46 1.21 18.79 -0.14
N TRP A 47 1.97 17.73 0.13
CA TRP A 47 3.31 17.81 0.74
C TRP A 47 4.36 17.49 -0.32
N LYS A 48 5.40 18.32 -0.43
CA LYS A 48 6.55 18.01 -1.28
C LYS A 48 7.50 17.07 -0.55
N LEU A 49 7.33 15.78 -0.79
CA LEU A 49 8.18 14.73 -0.24
C LEU A 49 8.94 14.03 -1.36
N SER A 50 10.23 13.80 -1.12
CA SER A 50 11.06 12.90 -1.89
C SER A 50 10.97 11.51 -1.27
N PHE A 51 11.16 10.46 -2.08
CA PHE A 51 10.99 9.10 -1.59
C PHE A 51 11.84 8.09 -2.34
N LYS A 52 12.09 6.96 -1.68
CA LYS A 52 12.54 5.69 -2.27
C LYS A 52 11.49 4.64 -1.94
N GLY A 53 11.00 3.94 -2.95
CA GLY A 53 10.00 2.90 -2.74
C GLY A 53 10.21 1.68 -3.63
N LYS A 54 9.57 0.58 -3.24
CA LYS A 54 9.49 -0.68 -3.98
C LYS A 54 8.06 -1.19 -3.90
N SER A 55 7.60 -1.85 -4.96
CA SER A 55 6.23 -2.32 -5.07
C SER A 55 6.16 -3.83 -5.30
N ASP A 56 5.06 -4.42 -4.87
CA ASP A 56 4.83 -5.85 -4.95
C ASP A 56 3.35 -6.15 -5.19
N MET A 57 3.05 -7.20 -5.95
CA MET A 57 1.68 -7.66 -6.20
C MET A 57 1.44 -8.97 -5.43
N VAL A 58 0.72 -8.86 -4.32
CA VAL A 58 0.54 -9.96 -3.38
C VAL A 58 -0.71 -10.77 -3.76
N LYS A 59 -0.53 -12.09 -3.93
CA LYS A 59 -1.58 -13.03 -4.37
C LYS A 59 -2.06 -13.98 -3.29
N THR A 60 -1.37 -14.03 -2.15
CA THR A 60 -1.70 -14.89 -1.00
C THR A 60 -1.68 -14.08 0.28
N ALA A 61 -2.53 -14.45 1.24
CA ALA A 61 -2.57 -13.77 2.53
C ALA A 61 -1.19 -13.75 3.20
N ILE A 62 -0.80 -12.60 3.74
CA ILE A 62 0.47 -12.47 4.47
C ILE A 62 0.36 -13.23 5.79
N PRO A 63 1.24 -14.20 6.09
CA PRO A 63 1.22 -14.90 7.36
C PRO A 63 1.35 -13.92 8.54
N ARG A 64 0.60 -14.17 9.62
CA ARG A 64 0.57 -13.28 10.80
C ARG A 64 1.97 -12.97 11.35
N ALA A 65 2.88 -13.94 11.33
CA ALA A 65 4.27 -13.74 11.76
C ALA A 65 5.03 -12.74 10.88
N VAL A 66 4.81 -12.78 9.56
CA VAL A 66 5.42 -11.82 8.62
C VAL A 66 4.80 -10.44 8.80
N LEU A 67 3.47 -10.35 8.96
CA LEU A 67 2.79 -9.08 9.20
C LEU A 67 3.32 -8.39 10.48
N ARG A 68 3.55 -9.14 11.57
CA ARG A 68 4.15 -8.60 12.79
C ARG A 68 5.55 -8.03 12.54
N LYS A 69 6.41 -8.76 11.81
CA LYS A 69 7.75 -8.28 11.44
C LYS A 69 7.69 -7.00 10.61
N LEU A 70 6.76 -6.91 9.65
CA LEU A 70 6.55 -5.69 8.86
C LEU A 70 6.14 -4.52 9.76
N CYS A 71 5.20 -4.72 10.68
CA CYS A 71 4.78 -3.69 11.63
C CYS A 71 5.93 -3.23 12.55
N GLU A 72 6.75 -4.16 13.04
CA GLU A 72 7.93 -3.84 13.87
C GLU A 72 8.98 -3.06 13.08
N ALA A 73 9.27 -3.47 11.84
CA ALA A 73 10.24 -2.79 10.98
C ALA A 73 9.82 -1.34 10.67
N VAL A 74 8.53 -1.08 10.43
CA VAL A 74 8.00 0.27 10.21
C VAL A 74 8.07 1.12 11.49
N LYS A 75 7.79 0.53 12.66
CA LYS A 75 7.88 1.25 13.95
C LYS A 75 9.31 1.72 14.26
N GLN A 76 10.32 0.98 13.81
CA GLN A 76 11.73 1.29 14.07
C GLN A 76 12.33 2.31 13.08
N GLN A 77 11.64 2.58 11.96
CA GLN A 77 12.15 3.45 10.90
C GLN A 77 11.30 4.72 10.76
N SER A 78 11.91 5.87 11.01
CA SER A 78 11.27 7.18 10.82
C SER A 78 10.88 7.43 9.37
N MET A 79 9.74 8.10 9.16
CA MET A 79 9.26 8.50 7.83
C MET A 79 9.14 7.32 6.85
N SER A 80 8.73 6.17 7.36
CA SER A 80 8.50 4.97 6.55
C SER A 80 7.04 4.55 6.56
N LEU A 81 6.60 3.95 5.47
CA LEU A 81 5.24 3.43 5.30
C LEU A 81 5.27 2.09 4.57
N VAL A 82 4.32 1.23 4.93
CA VAL A 82 3.89 0.10 4.11
C VAL A 82 2.42 0.33 3.79
N ILE A 83 2.11 0.48 2.51
CA ILE A 83 0.75 0.75 2.02
C ILE A 83 0.24 -0.52 1.34
N LEU A 84 -0.93 -0.99 1.76
CA LEU A 84 -1.60 -2.15 1.17
C LEU A 84 -2.88 -1.67 0.48
N THR A 85 -2.87 -1.65 -0.85
CA THR A 85 -4.04 -1.23 -1.65
C THR A 85 -4.82 -2.46 -2.09
N PRO A 86 -6.08 -2.64 -1.65
CA PRO A 86 -6.87 -3.82 -1.99
C PRO A 86 -7.16 -3.89 -3.49
N TYR A 87 -7.05 -5.09 -4.05
CA TYR A 87 -7.48 -5.44 -5.41
C TYR A 87 -8.77 -6.27 -5.32
N GLY A 88 -9.19 -6.91 -6.42
CA GLY A 88 -10.49 -7.55 -6.54
C GLY A 88 -11.52 -6.63 -7.18
N GLY A 89 -12.81 -6.94 -6.99
CA GLY A 89 -13.92 -6.22 -7.63
C GLY A 89 -13.68 -6.07 -9.13
N LYS A 90 -13.80 -4.85 -9.65
CA LYS A 90 -13.61 -4.57 -11.08
C LYS A 90 -12.23 -4.99 -11.60
N MET A 91 -11.18 -4.92 -10.78
CA MET A 91 -9.84 -5.33 -11.20
C MET A 91 -9.78 -6.83 -11.51
N ALA A 92 -10.47 -7.67 -10.75
CA ALA A 92 -10.48 -9.12 -11.00
C ALA A 92 -11.28 -9.54 -12.25
N GLU A 93 -12.16 -8.66 -12.74
CA GLU A 93 -12.96 -8.90 -13.95
C GLU A 93 -12.21 -8.56 -15.25
N ILE A 94 -11.16 -7.74 -15.18
CA ILE A 94 -10.43 -7.28 -16.37
C ILE A 94 -9.56 -8.44 -16.91
N PRO A 95 -9.71 -8.84 -18.19
CA PRO A 95 -8.87 -9.85 -18.80
C PRO A 95 -7.39 -9.45 -18.77
N LYS A 96 -6.49 -10.43 -18.61
CA LYS A 96 -5.04 -10.17 -18.48
C LYS A 96 -4.44 -9.49 -19.71
N ASP A 97 -5.03 -9.72 -20.87
CA ASP A 97 -4.61 -9.21 -22.18
C ASP A 97 -5.38 -7.97 -22.63
N ALA A 98 -6.35 -7.50 -21.84
CA ALA A 98 -7.12 -6.29 -22.17
C ALA A 98 -6.26 -5.01 -22.13
N THR A 99 -5.18 -5.02 -21.34
CA THR A 99 -4.24 -3.89 -21.22
C THR A 99 -2.83 -4.40 -20.97
N LEU A 100 -1.82 -3.52 -21.09
CA LEU A 100 -0.44 -3.84 -20.68
C LEU A 100 -0.28 -3.95 -19.15
N PHE A 101 -1.34 -3.69 -18.37
CA PHE A 101 -1.34 -3.87 -16.92
C PHE A 101 -1.76 -5.31 -16.55
N LEU A 102 -0.77 -6.16 -16.30
CA LEU A 102 -0.96 -7.62 -16.15
C LEU A 102 -1.46 -8.06 -14.75
N HIS A 103 -1.63 -7.13 -13.80
CA HIS A 103 -1.78 -7.46 -12.37
C HIS A 103 -3.23 -7.44 -11.87
N CYS A 104 -4.20 -7.43 -12.76
CA CYS A 104 -5.64 -7.34 -12.48
C CYS A 104 -6.24 -8.60 -11.83
N GLY A 105 -5.82 -9.81 -12.24
CA GLY A 105 -6.50 -11.08 -11.93
C GLY A 105 -6.56 -11.48 -10.45
N ASN A 106 -5.74 -12.44 -10.01
CA ASN A 106 -5.80 -13.01 -8.66
C ASN A 106 -4.99 -12.23 -7.62
N THR A 107 -4.71 -10.95 -7.87
CA THR A 107 -3.99 -10.08 -6.93
C THR A 107 -4.93 -9.73 -5.77
N LEU A 108 -4.50 -9.98 -4.53
CA LEU A 108 -5.25 -9.60 -3.34
C LEU A 108 -5.04 -8.12 -3.01
N PHE A 109 -3.80 -7.65 -3.11
CA PHE A 109 -3.45 -6.25 -2.92
C PHE A 109 -2.08 -5.93 -3.53
N MET A 110 -1.89 -4.65 -3.88
CA MET A 110 -0.57 -4.09 -4.15
C MET A 110 0.04 -3.61 -2.83
N ALA A 111 1.24 -4.07 -2.52
CA ALA A 111 2.03 -3.57 -1.41
C ALA A 111 3.06 -2.55 -1.90
N TYR A 112 3.17 -1.42 -1.21
CA TYR A 112 4.17 -0.41 -1.48
C TYR A 112 4.98 -0.11 -0.21
N TYR A 113 6.28 -0.37 -0.29
CA TYR A 113 7.25 -0.15 0.79
C TYR A 113 7.98 1.14 0.50
N VAL A 114 7.83 2.15 1.34
CA VAL A 114 8.36 3.49 1.04
C VAL A 114 9.05 4.10 2.25
N TRP A 115 10.20 4.72 2.00
CA TRP A 115 10.82 5.68 2.88
C TRP A 115 10.77 7.05 2.20
N GLN A 116 10.31 8.06 2.94
CA GLN A 116 10.09 9.41 2.44
C GLN A 116 10.82 10.45 3.30
N TRP A 117 11.08 11.62 2.72
CA TRP A 117 11.70 12.75 3.41
C TRP A 117 11.28 14.08 2.77
N PRO A 118 11.38 15.21 3.50
CA PRO A 118 11.13 16.52 2.93
C PRO A 118 12.02 16.77 1.71
N THR A 119 11.41 17.16 0.59
CA THR A 119 12.17 17.48 -0.64
C THR A 119 13.05 18.71 -0.43
N GLU A 120 12.52 19.69 0.29
CA GLU A 120 13.21 20.93 0.61
C GLU A 120 13.99 20.75 1.94
N GLY A 121 15.24 21.20 1.95
CA GLY A 121 16.12 21.11 3.13
C GLY A 121 17.35 20.22 2.91
N LYS A 122 18.08 19.94 4.00
CA LYS A 122 19.27 19.08 3.95
C LYS A 122 18.86 17.64 3.63
N ARG A 123 19.66 16.97 2.80
CA ARG A 123 19.48 15.53 2.58
C ARG A 123 19.44 14.79 3.92
N PRO A 124 18.58 13.77 4.05
CA PRO A 124 18.50 12.98 5.28
C PRO A 124 19.86 12.41 5.67
N GLN A 125 20.20 12.52 6.94
CA GLN A 125 21.30 11.72 7.49
C GLN A 125 20.99 10.23 7.28
N LYS A 126 22.01 9.42 7.03
CA LYS A 126 21.89 7.96 6.87
C LYS A 126 21.05 7.50 5.66
N GLN A 127 21.05 8.25 4.56
CA GLN A 127 20.35 7.90 3.31
C GLN A 127 20.58 6.43 2.89
N ALA A 128 21.83 5.98 2.81
CA ALA A 128 22.16 4.60 2.41
C ALA A 128 21.55 3.54 3.36
N GLN A 129 21.50 3.83 4.66
CA GLN A 129 20.86 2.94 5.64
C GLN A 129 19.35 2.85 5.40
N ASN A 130 18.69 3.97 5.10
CA ASN A 130 17.25 4.02 4.88
C ASN A 130 16.86 3.36 3.54
N GLU A 131 17.67 3.54 2.50
CA GLU A 131 17.50 2.81 1.24
C GLU A 131 17.68 1.30 1.44
N ASN A 132 18.68 0.90 2.24
CA ASN A 132 18.86 -0.51 2.61
C ASN A 132 17.71 -1.05 3.47
N TRP A 133 17.08 -0.21 4.30
CA TRP A 133 15.86 -0.59 5.02
C TRP A 133 14.72 -0.90 4.04
N VAL A 134 14.51 -0.08 3.00
CA VAL A 134 13.48 -0.34 1.97
C VAL A 134 13.76 -1.66 1.24
N ARG A 135 15.03 -1.95 0.92
CA ARG A 135 15.42 -3.24 0.33
C ARG A 135 15.16 -4.39 1.30
N GLY A 136 15.55 -4.25 2.57
CA GLY A 136 15.38 -5.29 3.57
C GLY A 136 13.91 -5.65 3.83
N ILE A 137 13.04 -4.65 4.00
CA ILE A 137 11.61 -4.89 4.22
C ILE A 137 10.94 -5.49 2.97
N TYR A 138 11.35 -5.07 1.78
CA TYR A 138 10.89 -5.66 0.53
C TYR A 138 11.25 -7.15 0.44
N GLU A 139 12.47 -7.54 0.86
CA GLU A 139 12.85 -8.95 0.89
C GLU A 139 12.07 -9.80 1.89
N THR A 140 11.56 -9.19 2.97
CA THR A 140 10.67 -9.88 3.92
C THR A 140 9.25 -10.10 3.39
N SER A 141 8.91 -9.56 2.21
CA SER A 141 7.58 -9.72 1.62
C SER A 141 7.32 -11.17 1.19
N VAL A 142 6.03 -11.52 1.18
CA VAL A 142 5.54 -12.90 0.98
C VAL A 142 5.49 -13.29 -0.50
N SER A 143 5.72 -12.36 -1.43
CA SER A 143 5.67 -12.70 -2.85
C SER A 143 6.81 -13.63 -3.23
N SER A 144 6.43 -14.78 -3.77
CA SER A 144 7.34 -15.77 -4.36
C SER A 144 7.85 -15.28 -5.72
N TYR A 145 9.08 -15.67 -6.07
CA TYR A 145 9.68 -15.37 -7.36
C TYR A 145 8.91 -16.07 -8.52
N PRO A 146 8.71 -15.39 -9.68
CA PRO A 146 9.09 -14.00 -9.98
C PRO A 146 8.19 -12.98 -9.27
N ARG A 147 8.82 -11.94 -8.70
CA ARG A 147 8.13 -10.80 -8.10
C ARG A 147 7.67 -9.82 -9.19
N TRP A 148 6.43 -9.37 -9.07
CA TRP A 148 5.79 -8.43 -10.00
C TRP A 148 5.84 -7.03 -9.42
N ALA A 149 6.17 -6.04 -10.25
CA ALA A 149 6.19 -4.63 -9.87
C ALA A 149 5.26 -3.81 -10.74
N TYR A 150 4.71 -2.75 -10.16
CA TYR A 150 3.93 -1.77 -10.91
C TYR A 150 4.86 -0.82 -11.67
N VAL A 151 4.74 -0.76 -13.00
CA VAL A 151 5.63 0.02 -13.87
C VAL A 151 5.71 1.53 -13.52
N ASN A 152 4.62 2.10 -13.02
CA ASN A 152 4.60 3.51 -12.60
C ASN A 152 5.38 3.75 -11.30
N TYR A 153 5.72 2.70 -10.55
CA TYR A 153 6.62 2.74 -9.40
C TYR A 153 8.00 2.25 -9.82
N ARG A 154 8.67 3.10 -10.61
CA ARG A 154 9.99 2.81 -11.18
C ARG A 154 11.00 2.52 -10.07
N ASP A 155 11.59 1.33 -10.15
CA ASP A 155 12.62 0.88 -9.23
C ASP A 155 13.86 0.46 -10.03
N LEU A 156 14.94 1.22 -9.85
CA LEU A 156 16.20 1.03 -10.57
C LEU A 156 17.22 0.20 -9.76
N ASP A 157 16.81 -0.43 -8.66
CA ASP A 157 17.71 -1.30 -7.90
C ASP A 157 18.14 -2.52 -8.74
N PRO A 158 19.43 -2.88 -8.73
CA PRO A 158 19.99 -3.97 -9.56
C PRO A 158 19.51 -5.38 -9.14
N ARG A 159 18.89 -5.51 -7.96
CA ARG A 159 18.16 -6.69 -7.51
C ARG A 159 16.70 -6.30 -7.40
N GLY A 160 15.97 -6.37 -8.51
CA GLY A 160 14.64 -5.78 -8.64
C GLY A 160 13.74 -6.61 -9.53
N SER A 161 12.45 -6.53 -9.22
CA SER A 161 11.31 -7.23 -9.82
C SER A 161 11.33 -7.29 -11.34
N ILE A 162 10.67 -8.29 -11.91
CA ILE A 162 10.54 -8.39 -13.35
C ILE A 162 9.44 -7.41 -13.79
N PHE A 163 9.83 -6.38 -14.54
CA PHE A 163 8.91 -5.58 -15.34
C PHE A 163 8.55 -6.39 -16.58
N ARG A 164 7.41 -7.07 -16.55
CA ARG A 164 6.84 -7.80 -17.69
C ARG A 164 5.43 -7.29 -17.93
#